data_AF-A0A381ZG67-F1
#
_entry.id   AF-A0A381ZG67-F1
#
_cell.length_a   1.000
_cell.length_b   1.000
_cell.length_c   1.000
_cell.angle_alpha   90.00
_cell.angle_beta   90.00
_cell.angle_gamma   90.00
#
_symmetry.space_group_name_H-M   'P 1'
#
loop_
_entity.id
_entity.type
_entity.pdbx_description
1 polymer ?
#
loop_
_entity_poly.entity_id
_entity_poly.type
_entity_poly.pdbx_seq_one_letter_code
_entity_poly.pdbx_strand_id
1 'polypeptide(L)'
;MAANNIKKPLGLQLFIYGFVLLWLILAAFPFLWTFWGSFKVELDFFSKADWTNAISGVRTQVVYGKAFTGAGYDGAWIQEEFWRAFRNTGIVCFFT
;
A
#
# COMPACT_ATOMS: atom_id res chain seq x y z
N MET A 1 33.53 -15.03 34.79
CA MET A 1 33.25 -13.62 34.43
C MET A 1 31.73 -13.48 34.33
N ALA A 2 31.09 -12.87 35.33
CA ALA A 2 29.66 -12.64 35.29
C ALA A 2 29.37 -11.59 34.20
N ALA A 3 28.51 -11.94 33.24
CA ALA A 3 28.07 -10.98 32.23
C ALA A 3 27.24 -9.90 32.93
N ASN A 4 27.79 -8.69 33.03
CA ASN A 4 27.03 -7.54 33.52
C ASN A 4 25.87 -7.29 32.54
N ASN A 5 24.65 -7.59 32.98
CA ASN A 5 23.42 -7.25 32.26
C ASN A 5 23.19 -5.74 32.37
N ILE A 6 23.79 -4.96 31.48
CA ILE A 6 23.52 -3.53 31.35
C ILE A 6 22.06 -3.38 30.90
N LYS A 7 21.15 -3.11 31.84
CA LYS A 7 19.76 -2.79 31.53
C LYS A 7 19.75 -1.48 30.76
N LYS A 8 19.27 -1.52 29.51
CA LYS A 8 19.13 -0.31 28.70
C LYS A 8 18.15 0.66 29.40
N PRO A 9 18.48 1.95 29.53
CA PRO A 9 17.58 2.91 30.16
C PRO A 9 16.27 3.01 29.36
N LEU A 10 15.14 3.07 30.07
CA LEU A 10 13.80 3.03 29.48
C LEU A 10 13.57 4.16 28.46
N GLY A 11 14.10 5.37 28.73
CA GLY A 11 14.03 6.49 27.80
C GLY A 11 14.71 6.23 26.46
N LEU A 12 15.87 5.54 26.47
CA LEU A 12 16.56 5.17 25.23
C LEU A 12 15.78 4.10 24.45
N GLN A 13 15.16 3.14 25.15
CA GLN A 13 14.32 2.14 24.50
C GLN A 13 13.10 2.77 23.84
N LEU A 14 12.38 3.65 24.56
CA LEU A 14 11.23 4.35 24.01
C LEU A 14 11.60 5.20 22.80
N PHE A 15 12.74 5.89 22.83
CA PHE A 15 13.21 6.67 21.70
C PHE A 15 13.50 5.79 20.48
N ILE A 16 14.24 4.70 20.66
CA ILE A 16 14.58 3.78 19.55
C ILE A 16 13.32 3.16 18.96
N TYR A 17 12.46 2.58 19.80
CA TYR A 17 11.25 1.91 19.30
C TYR A 17 10.24 2.90 18.71
N GLY A 18 10.08 4.07 19.32
CA GLY A 18 9.23 5.14 18.79
C GLY A 18 9.73 5.63 17.44
N PHE A 19 11.05 5.84 17.30
CA PHE A 19 11.66 6.23 16.03
C PHE A 19 11.47 5.16 14.95
N VAL A 20 11.75 3.89 15.27
CA VAL A 20 11.58 2.77 14.31
C VAL A 20 10.11 2.62 13.92
N LEU A 21 9.17 2.73 14.86
CA LEU A 21 7.75 2.65 14.57
C LEU A 21 7.29 3.80 13.66
N LEU A 22 7.69 5.03 13.97
CA LEU A 22 7.38 6.20 13.15
C LEU A 22 7.95 6.02 11.74
N TRP A 23 9.21 5.62 11.64
CA TRP A 23 9.87 5.37 10.36
C TRP A 23 9.15 4.31 9.55
N LEU A 24 8.74 3.21 10.18
CA LEU A 24 7.98 2.14 9.53
C LEU A 24 6.64 2.65 9.00
N ILE A 25 5.89 3.44 9.78
CA ILE A 25 4.62 4.03 9.33
C ILE A 25 4.85 4.91 8.10
N LEU A 26 5.85 5.79 8.14
CA LEU A 26 6.16 6.68 7.02
C LEU A 26 6.60 5.91 5.77
N ALA A 27 7.41 4.86 5.93
CA ALA A 27 7.87 4.02 4.84
C ALA A 27 6.73 3.18 4.23
N ALA A 28 5.81 2.67 5.04
CA ALA A 28 4.68 1.86 4.60
C ALA A 28 3.52 2.69 4.02
N PHE A 29 3.40 3.95 4.43
CA PHE A 29 2.31 4.84 4.03
C PHE A 29 2.04 4.90 2.52
N PRO A 30 3.03 5.16 1.63
CA PRO A 30 2.76 5.23 0.19
C PRO A 30 2.20 3.91 -0.36
N PHE A 31 2.66 2.75 0.14
CA PHE A 31 2.16 1.45 -0.30
C PHE A 31 0.73 1.20 0.15
N LEU A 32 0.42 1.50 1.41
CA LEU A 32 -0.94 1.37 1.95
C LEU A 32 -1.90 2.34 1.25
N TRP A 33 -1.43 3.55 0.92
CA TRP A 33 -2.21 4.54 0.18
C TRP A 33 -2.54 4.06 -1.23
N THR A 34 -1.55 3.57 -1.99
CA THR A 34 -1.78 3.01 -3.32
C THR A 34 -2.66 1.77 -3.29
N PHE A 35 -2.47 0.88 -2.30
CA PHE A 35 -3.34 -0.29 -2.10
C PHE A 35 -4.78 0.11 -1.78
N TRP A 36 -5.00 1.13 -0.96
CA TRP A 36 -6.33 1.66 -0.70
C TRP A 36 -6.98 2.28 -1.96
N GLY A 37 -6.17 2.97 -2.75
CA GLY A 37 -6.56 3.59 -4.02
C GLY A 37 -6.93 2.59 -5.12
N SER A 38 -6.29 1.43 -5.16
CA SER A 38 -6.52 0.42 -6.21
C SER A 38 -7.96 -0.12 -6.24
N PHE A 39 -8.70 0.04 -5.13
CA PHE A 39 -10.10 -0.34 -5.04
C PHE A 39 -11.08 0.76 -5.47
N LYS A 40 -10.61 1.89 -5.99
CA LYS A 40 -11.45 3.03 -6.38
C LYS A 40 -11.32 3.32 -7.87
N VAL A 41 -12.29 4.03 -8.41
CA VAL A 41 -12.16 4.61 -9.76
C VAL A 41 -11.10 5.71 -9.77
N GLU A 42 -10.44 5.90 -10.91
CA GLU A 42 -9.38 6.89 -11.09
C GLU A 42 -9.82 8.31 -10.67
N LEU A 43 -11.08 8.65 -10.95
CA LEU A 43 -11.71 9.93 -10.60
C LEU A 43 -11.76 10.20 -9.09
N ASP A 44 -11.80 9.16 -8.26
CA ASP A 44 -11.75 9.30 -6.80
C ASP A 44 -10.30 9.40 -6.33
N PHE A 45 -9.44 8.47 -6.76
CA PHE A 45 -8.07 8.37 -6.24
C PHE A 45 -7.17 9.53 -6.70
N PHE A 46 -7.30 9.98 -7.94
CA PHE A 46 -6.52 11.10 -8.51
C PHE A 46 -7.33 12.40 -8.62
N SER A 47 -8.39 12.53 -7.82
CA SER A 47 -9.23 13.72 -7.83
C SER A 47 -8.43 14.97 -7.51
N LYS A 48 -8.34 15.90 -8.46
CA LYS A 48 -7.71 17.22 -8.27
C LYS A 48 -8.62 18.21 -7.54
N ALA A 49 -9.93 17.97 -7.60
CA ALA A 49 -10.94 18.87 -7.03
C ALA A 49 -11.07 18.67 -5.51
N ASP A 50 -11.04 17.42 -5.04
CA ASP A 50 -11.12 17.10 -3.62
C ASP A 50 -10.40 15.77 -3.35
N TRP A 51 -9.30 15.84 -2.60
CA TRP A 51 -8.46 14.69 -2.24
C TRP A 51 -9.20 13.70 -1.33
N THR A 52 -10.24 14.14 -0.59
CA THR A 52 -11.01 13.27 0.29
C THR A 52 -11.80 12.22 -0.49
N ASN A 53 -12.01 12.41 -1.80
CA ASN A 53 -12.61 11.41 -2.69
C ASN A 53 -11.81 10.10 -2.70
N ALA A 54 -10.48 10.16 -2.54
CA ALA A 54 -9.64 8.99 -2.41
C ALA A 54 -9.95 8.16 -1.14
N ILE A 55 -10.58 8.77 -0.14
CA ILE A 55 -11.05 8.11 1.09
C ILE A 55 -12.52 7.70 0.95
N SER A 56 -13.39 8.63 0.56
CA SER A 56 -14.85 8.45 0.56
C SER A 56 -15.37 7.56 -0.57
N GLY A 57 -14.70 7.52 -1.73
CA GLY A 57 -15.10 6.67 -2.85
C GLY A 57 -16.44 7.06 -3.48
N VAL A 58 -16.83 8.34 -3.43
CA VAL A 58 -18.15 8.81 -3.90
C VAL A 58 -18.38 8.47 -5.37
N ARG A 59 -17.37 8.63 -6.24
CA ARG A 59 -17.51 8.27 -7.66
C ARG A 59 -17.57 6.77 -7.86
N THR A 60 -16.83 6.01 -7.07
CA THR A 60 -16.84 4.54 -7.09
C THR A 60 -18.23 4.03 -6.73
N GLN A 61 -18.87 4.60 -5.70
CA GLN A 61 -20.25 4.29 -5.32
C GLN A 61 -21.24 4.64 -6.44
N VAL A 62 -21.08 5.78 -7.11
CA VAL A 62 -21.94 6.19 -8.23
C VAL A 62 -21.82 5.24 -9.42
N VAL A 63 -20.60 4.79 -9.75
CA VAL A 63 -20.34 3.94 -10.93
C VAL A 63 -20.72 2.48 -10.68
N TYR A 64 -20.38 1.92 -9.51
CA TYR A 64 -20.52 0.49 -9.23
C TYR A 64 -21.59 0.14 -8.19
N GLY A 65 -22.24 1.13 -7.57
CA GLY A 65 -23.20 0.92 -6.49
C GLY A 65 -22.57 0.46 -5.16
N LYS A 66 -21.24 0.48 -5.06
CA LYS A 66 -20.46 0.02 -3.90
C LYS A 66 -19.21 0.89 -3.70
N ALA A 67 -18.73 0.97 -2.46
CA ALA A 67 -17.60 1.81 -2.08
C ALA A 67 -16.24 1.30 -2.60
N PHE A 68 -16.18 0.06 -3.08
CA PHE A 68 -14.97 -0.60 -3.58
C PHE A 68 -15.24 -1.31 -4.91
N THR A 69 -14.29 -1.26 -5.83
CA THR A 69 -14.35 -1.95 -7.12
C THR A 69 -13.09 -2.77 -7.38
N GLY A 70 -13.28 -3.91 -8.06
CA GLY A 70 -12.19 -4.73 -8.58
C GLY A 70 -11.92 -4.48 -10.06
N ALA A 71 -12.60 -3.50 -10.68
CA ALA A 71 -12.52 -3.28 -12.12
C ALA A 71 -11.09 -2.94 -12.61
N GLY A 72 -10.28 -2.27 -11.79
CA GLY A 72 -8.87 -2.04 -12.11
C GLY A 72 -8.06 -3.34 -12.16
N TYR A 73 -8.37 -4.31 -11.29
CA TYR A 73 -7.72 -5.62 -11.30
C TYR A 73 -8.16 -6.45 -12.51
N ASP A 74 -9.45 -6.47 -12.83
CA ASP A 74 -9.97 -7.15 -14.02
C ASP A 74 -9.40 -6.54 -15.31
N GLY A 75 -9.41 -5.20 -15.41
CA GLY A 75 -8.85 -4.45 -16.52
C GLY A 75 -7.37 -4.76 -16.73
N ALA A 76 -6.56 -4.65 -15.67
CA ALA A 76 -5.14 -4.94 -15.78
C ALA A 76 -4.88 -6.43 -16.07
N TRP A 77 -5.48 -7.33 -15.30
CA TRP A 77 -5.13 -8.75 -15.38
C TRP A 77 -5.69 -9.43 -16.62
N ILE A 78 -6.97 -9.21 -16.96
CA ILE A 78 -7.65 -9.89 -18.05
C ILE A 78 -7.61 -9.07 -19.33
N GLN A 79 -8.07 -7.82 -19.31
CA GLN A 79 -8.28 -7.02 -20.52
C GLN A 79 -6.93 -6.62 -21.16
N GLU A 80 -5.97 -6.18 -20.36
CA GLU A 80 -4.61 -5.85 -20.79
C GLU A 80 -3.64 -7.03 -20.74
N GLU A 81 -4.14 -8.24 -20.44
CA GLU A 81 -3.37 -9.48 -20.32
C GLU A 81 -2.07 -9.36 -19.49
N PHE A 82 -2.07 -8.53 -18.43
CA PHE A 82 -0.87 -8.25 -17.63
C PHE A 82 -0.24 -9.52 -17.03
N TRP A 83 -1.02 -10.58 -16.85
CA TRP A 83 -0.53 -11.91 -16.43
C TRP A 83 0.60 -12.45 -17.33
N ARG A 84 0.64 -12.08 -18.61
CA ARG A 84 1.72 -12.47 -19.54
C ARG A 84 3.05 -11.83 -19.12
N ALA A 85 3.03 -10.54 -18.83
CA ALA A 85 4.20 -9.81 -18.35
C ALA A 85 4.65 -10.35 -16.99
N PHE A 86 3.69 -10.55 -16.06
CA PHE A 86 3.96 -11.17 -14.76
C PHE A 86 4.67 -12.53 -14.90
N ARG A 87 4.16 -13.42 -15.77
CA ARG A 87 4.77 -14.73 -16.03
C ARG A 87 6.18 -14.61 -16.61
N ASN A 88 6.37 -13.75 -17.60
CA ASN A 88 7.67 -13.58 -18.25
C ASN A 88 8.72 -13.07 -17.26
N THR A 89 8.38 -12.06 -16.45
CA THR A 89 9.25 -11.56 -15.38
C THR A 89 9.54 -12.65 -14.35
N GLY A 90 8.54 -13.44 -13.96
CA GLY A 90 8.73 -14.59 -13.07
C GLY A 90 9.77 -15.56 -13.63
N ILE A 91 9.65 -15.95 -14.90
CA ILE A 91 10.62 -16.86 -15.54
C ILE A 91 12.04 -16.27 -15.50
N VAL A 92 12.20 -15.00 -15.87
CA VAL A 92 13.51 -14.35 -15.87
C VAL A 92 14.09 -14.30 -14.46
N CYS A 93 13.34 -13.84 -13.45
CA CYS A 93 13.86 -13.68 -12.09
C CYS A 93 14.16 -15.00 -11.36
N PHE A 94 13.48 -16.11 -11.71
CA PHE A 94 13.71 -17.40 -11.06
C PHE A 94 14.73 -18.27 -11.77
N PHE A 95 14.91 -18.13 -13.09
CA PHE A 95 15.74 -19.02 -13.90
C PHE A 95 16.91 -18.35 -14.60
N THR A 96 17.02 -17.01 -14.54
CA THR A 96 18.21 -16.25 -14.98
C THR A 96 18.91 -15.65 -13.79
#